data_AF-I2GWC6-F1
#
_entry.id   AF-I2GWC6-F1
#
_cell.length_a   1.000
_cell.length_b   1.000
_cell.length_c   1.000
_cell.angle_alpha   90.00
_cell.angle_beta   90.00
_cell.angle_gamma   90.00
#
_symmetry.space_group_name_H-M   'P 1'
#
loop_
_entity.id
_entity.type
_entity.pdbx_description
1 polymer ?
#
loop_
_entity_poly.entity_id
_entity_poly.type
_entity_poly.pdbx_seq_one_letter_code
_entity_poly.pdbx_strand_id
1 'polypeptide(L)'
;MIHYRPYYGLLRASVSQLHTFIEPISLPLANVPLKIPSLHPKILERQHAQNIKRIEKFKNTLNLQDYNINISKDDPEIIKCLYPLRYAHINIKQCNNIKKHNKIENEDKPQIITTNSKLCKLGKNLFNLSIKQVFLKVFKKTSTDINGYDFNYFEKVNRKLIKNASLVHELRVFLKSKGLKHIARVSLPRQNIQIKTHIVFDEYVFFSIIGYLILTDNFHSVNKLINEEVSKEIIRTIILKK
;
A
#
# COMPACT_ATOMS: atom_id res chain seq x y z
N MET A 1 7.47 18.75 53.71
CA MET A 1 8.60 18.39 52.83
C MET A 1 8.33 17.00 52.27
N ILE A 2 7.78 16.90 51.05
CA ILE A 2 7.40 15.63 50.42
C ILE A 2 8.45 15.36 49.34
N HIS A 3 9.26 14.32 49.52
CA HIS A 3 10.24 13.89 48.54
C HIS A 3 9.54 13.25 47.34
N TYR A 4 9.52 13.97 46.21
CA TYR A 4 9.23 13.38 44.89
C TYR A 4 10.39 12.44 44.52
N ARG A 5 10.12 11.12 44.49
CA ARG A 5 10.94 10.18 43.73
C ARG A 5 10.48 10.21 42.26
N PRO A 6 11.36 10.41 41.27
CA PRO A 6 10.94 10.37 39.88
C PRO A 6 10.72 8.92 39.45
N TYR A 7 9.52 8.62 38.97
CA TYR A 7 9.14 7.36 38.34
C TYR A 7 9.83 7.21 36.96
N TYR A 8 11.12 6.92 36.94
CA TYR A 8 11.84 6.45 35.74
C TYR A 8 11.79 4.92 35.67
N GLY A 9 10.59 4.35 35.52
CA GLY A 9 10.42 2.88 35.52
C GLY A 9 9.33 2.30 34.62
N LEU A 10 8.35 3.08 34.15
CA LEU A 10 7.15 2.53 33.47
C LEU A 10 7.05 2.79 31.97
N LEU A 11 8.03 3.46 31.36
CA LEU A 11 8.05 3.72 29.90
C LEU A 11 8.93 2.77 29.08
N ARG A 12 9.55 1.76 29.70
CA ARG A 12 10.35 0.75 28.98
C ARG A 12 9.61 -0.55 28.66
N ALA A 13 8.42 -0.77 29.21
CA ALA A 13 7.68 -2.03 29.04
C ALA A 13 6.66 -2.05 27.87
N SER A 14 6.41 -0.91 27.20
CA SER A 14 5.39 -0.80 26.14
C SER A 14 5.94 -0.70 24.71
N VAL A 15 7.26 -0.61 24.52
CA VAL A 15 7.88 -0.60 23.18
C VAL A 15 8.19 -2.02 22.69
N SER A 16 8.43 -2.98 23.60
CA SER A 16 8.77 -4.37 23.28
C SER A 16 7.58 -5.19 22.73
N GLN A 17 6.34 -4.74 22.91
CA GLN A 17 5.14 -5.43 22.39
C GLN A 17 4.64 -4.89 21.03
N LEU A 18 5.22 -3.78 20.55
CA LEU A 18 5.03 -3.31 19.17
C LEU A 18 5.97 -4.00 18.17
N HIS A 19 6.97 -4.74 18.67
CA HIS A 19 7.98 -5.40 17.84
C HIS A 19 7.54 -6.71 17.18
N THR A 20 6.39 -7.29 17.53
CA THR A 20 5.89 -8.53 16.91
C THR A 20 5.21 -8.33 15.55
N PHE A 21 5.18 -7.11 15.00
CA PHE A 21 4.61 -6.83 13.66
C PHE A 21 5.65 -6.60 12.56
N ILE A 22 6.94 -6.81 12.85
CA ILE A 22 8.00 -6.78 11.85
C ILE A 22 8.54 -8.20 11.74
N GLU A 23 7.95 -9.00 10.85
CA GLU A 23 8.71 -10.11 10.28
C GLU A 23 9.72 -9.50 9.30
N PRO A 24 11.04 -9.63 9.54
CA PRO A 24 11.98 -9.51 8.46
C PRO A 24 11.80 -10.76 7.59
N ILE A 25 11.14 -10.62 6.45
CA ILE A 25 11.30 -11.61 5.38
C ILE A 25 12.70 -11.36 4.80
N SER A 26 13.71 -11.94 5.44
CA SER A 26 15.00 -12.20 4.83
C SER A 26 14.78 -13.27 3.75
N LEU A 27 14.58 -12.82 2.50
CA LEU A 27 14.83 -13.68 1.36
C LEU A 27 16.32 -14.06 1.38
N PRO A 28 16.70 -15.35 1.29
CA PRO A 28 18.08 -15.71 1.04
C PRO A 28 18.36 -15.40 -0.43
N LEU A 29 18.95 -14.25 -0.71
CA LEU A 29 19.54 -13.97 -2.01
C LEU A 29 20.99 -13.62 -1.78
N ALA A 30 21.83 -14.62 -2.02
CA ALA A 30 23.27 -14.54 -2.09
C ALA A 30 23.71 -13.31 -2.90
N ASN A 31 24.86 -12.77 -2.50
CA ASN A 31 25.61 -11.67 -3.12
C ASN A 31 26.01 -11.96 -4.57
N VAL A 32 25.05 -12.02 -5.48
CA VAL A 32 25.29 -11.99 -6.92
C VAL A 32 25.09 -10.54 -7.37
N PRO A 33 26.06 -9.91 -8.03
CA PRO A 33 25.86 -8.59 -8.64
C PRO A 33 24.77 -8.71 -9.71
N LEU A 34 23.54 -8.35 -9.34
CA LEU A 34 22.38 -8.40 -10.21
C LEU A 34 22.53 -7.29 -11.25
N LYS A 35 22.83 -7.65 -12.50
CA LYS A 35 22.54 -6.80 -13.66
C LYS A 35 21.07 -6.38 -13.54
N ILE A 36 20.83 -5.09 -13.29
CA ILE A 36 19.49 -4.54 -13.14
C ILE A 36 18.76 -4.77 -14.47
N PRO A 37 17.68 -5.56 -14.51
CA PRO A 37 16.91 -5.69 -15.73
C PRO A 37 16.23 -4.34 -16.01
N SER A 38 16.70 -3.63 -17.03
CA SER A 38 16.08 -2.40 -17.50
C SER A 38 14.78 -2.76 -18.23
N LEU A 39 13.71 -2.02 -17.93
CA LEU A 39 12.44 -2.17 -18.65
C LEU A 39 12.63 -1.57 -20.05
N HIS A 40 12.82 -2.43 -21.04
CA HIS A 40 13.05 -1.97 -22.41
C HIS A 40 11.79 -1.28 -22.97
N PRO A 41 11.88 -0.07 -23.55
CA PRO A 41 10.72 0.68 -24.08
C PRO A 41 9.82 -0.11 -25.02
N LYS A 42 10.43 -0.91 -25.91
CA LYS A 42 9.73 -1.85 -26.81
C LYS A 42 8.76 -2.81 -26.10
N ILE A 43 9.00 -3.19 -24.84
CA ILE A 43 8.10 -4.06 -24.08
C ILE A 43 6.84 -3.28 -23.66
N LEU A 44 7.00 -2.01 -23.29
CA LEU A 44 5.89 -1.13 -22.93
C LEU A 44 4.94 -0.91 -24.12
N GLU A 45 5.52 -0.65 -25.29
CA GLU A 45 4.79 -0.40 -26.54
C GLU A 45 4.06 -1.65 -27.03
N ARG A 46 4.73 -2.81 -27.09
CA ARG A 46 4.14 -4.07 -27.57
C ARG A 46 2.93 -4.54 -26.75
N GLN A 47 2.83 -4.11 -25.49
CA GLN A 47 1.80 -4.57 -24.57
C GLN A 47 0.88 -3.43 -24.11
N HIS A 48 0.95 -2.27 -24.78
CA HIS A 48 0.26 -1.05 -24.38
C HIS A 48 -1.23 -1.25 -24.12
N ALA A 49 -1.95 -1.84 -25.08
CA ALA A 49 -3.39 -2.10 -24.96
C ALA A 49 -3.75 -2.98 -23.76
N GLN A 50 -2.92 -3.98 -23.42
CA GLN A 50 -3.16 -4.83 -22.25
C GLN A 50 -2.82 -4.12 -20.93
N ASN A 51 -1.84 -3.21 -20.95
CA ASN A 51 -1.47 -2.41 -19.78
C ASN A 51 -2.58 -1.40 -19.45
N ILE A 52 -3.14 -0.72 -20.47
CA ILE A 52 -4.33 0.12 -20.32
C ILE A 52 -5.47 -0.65 -19.68
N LYS A 53 -5.82 -1.84 -20.21
CA LYS A 53 -6.90 -2.67 -19.67
C LYS A 53 -6.69 -3.04 -18.19
N ARG A 54 -5.43 -3.28 -17.78
CA ARG A 54 -5.10 -3.57 -16.36
C ARG A 54 -5.28 -2.35 -15.47
N ILE A 55 -4.85 -1.17 -15.93
CA ILE A 55 -5.03 0.08 -15.20
C ILE A 55 -6.52 0.42 -15.11
N GLU A 56 -7.28 0.35 -16.20
CA GLU A 56 -8.73 0.57 -16.18
C GLU A 56 -9.45 -0.40 -15.24
N LYS A 57 -9.09 -1.69 -15.28
CA LYS A 57 -9.62 -2.66 -14.33
C LYS A 57 -9.32 -2.26 -12.89
N PHE A 58 -8.08 -1.88 -12.57
CA PHE A 58 -7.72 -1.40 -11.24
C PHE A 58 -8.53 -0.17 -10.82
N LYS A 59 -8.66 0.82 -11.73
CA LYS A 59 -9.43 2.05 -11.50
C LYS A 59 -10.89 1.75 -11.16
N ASN A 60 -11.52 0.89 -11.97
CA ASN A 60 -12.93 0.57 -11.84
C ASN A 60 -13.19 -0.32 -10.63
N THR A 61 -12.31 -1.29 -10.35
CA THR A 61 -12.48 -2.19 -9.20
C THR A 61 -12.34 -1.47 -7.85
N LEU A 62 -11.52 -0.41 -7.79
CA LEU A 62 -11.37 0.41 -6.58
C LEU A 62 -12.20 1.70 -6.61
N ASN A 63 -13.08 1.87 -7.61
CA ASN A 63 -13.92 3.07 -7.75
C ASN A 63 -13.17 4.40 -7.56
N LEU A 64 -11.99 4.54 -8.17
CA LEU A 64 -11.11 5.69 -7.90
C LEU A 64 -11.77 7.06 -8.13
N GLN A 65 -12.75 7.12 -9.03
CA GLN A 65 -13.53 8.32 -9.32
C GLN A 65 -14.31 8.82 -8.10
N ASP A 66 -14.87 7.93 -7.28
CA ASP A 66 -15.63 8.28 -6.07
C ASP A 66 -14.78 9.01 -5.02
N TYR A 67 -13.45 8.85 -5.13
CA TYR A 67 -12.46 9.47 -4.25
C TYR A 67 -11.75 10.67 -4.90
N ASN A 68 -12.20 11.10 -6.09
CA ASN A 68 -11.56 12.13 -6.90
C ASN A 68 -10.10 11.82 -7.27
N ILE A 69 -9.75 10.53 -7.40
CA ILE A 69 -8.40 10.10 -7.78
C ILE A 69 -8.34 9.93 -9.29
N ASN A 70 -7.51 10.73 -9.95
CA ASN A 70 -7.41 10.79 -11.40
C ASN A 70 -6.09 10.21 -11.89
N ILE A 71 -6.19 9.03 -12.48
CA ILE A 71 -5.09 8.35 -13.16
C ILE A 71 -5.31 8.44 -14.66
N SER A 72 -4.34 9.01 -15.39
CA SER A 72 -4.27 8.83 -16.84
C SER A 72 -3.87 7.40 -17.15
N LYS A 73 -4.70 6.68 -17.91
CA LYS A 73 -4.46 5.28 -18.26
C LYS A 73 -3.28 5.09 -19.23
N ASP A 74 -2.93 6.16 -19.94
CA ASP A 74 -1.86 6.22 -20.93
C ASP A 74 -0.58 6.82 -20.34
N ASP A 75 -0.55 7.06 -19.04
CA ASP A 75 0.64 7.57 -18.37
C ASP A 75 1.74 6.48 -18.31
N PRO A 76 2.90 6.70 -18.96
CA PRO A 76 3.96 5.69 -19.03
C PRO A 76 4.52 5.35 -17.64
N GLU A 77 4.43 6.25 -16.66
CA GLU A 77 5.03 6.12 -15.35
C GLU A 77 4.21 5.19 -14.45
N ILE A 78 2.88 5.26 -14.53
CA ILE A 78 2.03 4.25 -13.89
C ILE A 78 2.13 2.89 -14.59
N ILE A 79 2.32 2.84 -15.91
CA ILE A 79 2.52 1.56 -16.61
C ILE A 79 3.77 0.84 -16.09
N LYS A 80 4.84 1.57 -15.75
CA LYS A 80 6.04 0.98 -15.11
C LYS A 80 5.73 0.33 -13.76
N CYS A 81 4.72 0.81 -13.03
CA CYS A 81 4.28 0.22 -11.77
C CYS A 81 3.68 -1.18 -11.94
N LEU A 82 3.19 -1.53 -13.14
CA LEU A 82 2.65 -2.87 -13.43
C LEU A 82 3.75 -3.95 -13.49
N TYR A 83 5.01 -3.58 -13.63
CA TYR A 83 6.11 -4.52 -13.75
C TYR A 83 6.76 -4.71 -12.38
N PRO A 84 6.88 -5.94 -11.85
CA PRO A 84 7.47 -6.23 -10.55
C PRO A 84 9.01 -6.16 -10.58
N LEU A 85 9.56 -5.08 -11.16
CA LEU A 85 10.98 -4.79 -11.26
C LEU A 85 11.37 -3.90 -10.07
N ARG A 86 12.33 -4.33 -9.26
CA ARG A 86 12.73 -3.61 -8.03
C ARG A 86 13.29 -2.21 -8.29
N TYR A 87 13.99 -2.03 -9.39
CA TYR A 87 14.79 -0.82 -9.68
C TYR A 87 14.37 -0.10 -10.96
N ALA A 88 13.16 -0.34 -11.45
CA ALA A 88 12.63 0.47 -12.56
C ALA A 88 12.49 1.93 -12.10
N HIS A 89 13.13 2.84 -12.81
CA HIS A 89 13.06 4.28 -12.55
C HIS A 89 11.73 4.85 -13.03
N ILE A 90 11.08 5.57 -12.12
CA ILE A 90 9.80 6.23 -12.35
C ILE A 90 10.01 7.72 -12.14
N ASN A 91 9.66 8.50 -13.15
CA ASN A 91 9.74 9.95 -13.11
C ASN A 91 8.35 10.51 -12.81
N ILE A 92 8.13 10.94 -11.57
CA ILE A 92 6.85 11.48 -11.13
C ILE A 92 6.88 12.99 -11.25
N LYS A 93 6.07 13.53 -12.16
CA LYS A 93 5.72 14.95 -12.18
C LYS A 93 4.71 15.17 -11.06
N GLN A 94 5.08 15.88 -9.99
CA GLN A 94 4.13 16.17 -8.92
C GLN A 94 2.93 16.95 -9.47
N CYS A 95 1.76 16.33 -9.45
CA CYS A 95 0.50 17.02 -9.64
C CYS A 95 -0.01 17.42 -8.26
N ASN A 96 0.52 18.53 -7.72
CA ASN A 96 -0.13 19.16 -6.58
C ASN A 96 -1.49 19.65 -7.06
N ASN A 97 -2.55 18.87 -6.79
CA ASN A 97 -3.93 19.36 -6.75
C ASN A 97 -4.13 20.29 -5.53
N ILE A 98 -3.16 21.13 -5.21
CA ILE A 98 -3.35 22.36 -4.46
C ILE A 98 -3.84 23.38 -5.49
N LYS A 99 -5.06 23.19 -6.00
CA LYS A 99 -5.82 24.31 -6.54
C LYS A 99 -6.27 25.14 -5.33
N LYS A 100 -5.36 25.96 -4.81
CA LYS A 100 -5.74 27.17 -4.09
C LYS A 100 -5.03 28.31 -4.79
N HIS A 101 -5.85 29.14 -5.44
CA HIS A 101 -5.58 30.51 -5.82
C HIS A 101 -4.10 30.84 -6.03
N ASN A 102 -3.63 30.72 -7.25
CA ASN A 102 -2.93 31.78 -7.98
C ASN A 102 -2.48 31.21 -9.33
N LYS A 103 -2.84 31.92 -10.40
CA LYS A 103 -2.32 31.70 -11.75
C LYS A 103 -0.84 32.04 -11.73
N ILE A 104 0.02 31.03 -11.64
CA ILE A 104 1.37 31.07 -12.19
C ILE A 104 1.55 29.74 -12.92
N GLU A 105 1.10 29.73 -14.17
CA GLU A 105 1.51 28.72 -15.14
C GLU A 105 2.93 29.12 -15.59
N ASN A 106 3.89 28.20 -15.45
CA ASN A 106 5.30 28.25 -15.88
C ASN A 106 6.36 28.22 -14.76
N GLU A 107 6.28 27.26 -13.84
CA GLU A 107 7.45 26.85 -13.07
C GLU A 107 7.64 25.33 -13.18
N ASP A 108 8.90 24.93 -13.40
CA ASP A 108 9.35 23.53 -13.49
C ASP A 108 8.86 22.74 -12.27
N LYS A 109 7.74 22.02 -12.45
CA LYS A 109 7.20 21.18 -11.39
C LYS A 109 8.29 20.22 -10.92
N PRO A 110 8.56 20.12 -9.61
CA PRO A 110 9.60 19.23 -9.10
C PRO A 110 9.34 17.80 -9.57
N GLN A 111 10.32 17.28 -10.32
CA GLN A 111 10.32 15.90 -10.78
C GLN A 111 10.93 15.01 -9.71
N ILE A 112 10.17 14.02 -9.25
CA ILE A 112 10.66 13.02 -8.31
C ILE A 112 11.07 11.79 -9.11
N ILE A 113 12.37 11.52 -9.16
CA ILE A 113 12.88 10.25 -9.68
C ILE A 113 12.89 9.24 -8.53
N THR A 114 12.08 8.19 -8.67
CA THR A 114 11.96 7.13 -7.66
C THR A 114 12.07 5.75 -8.32
N THR A 115 11.95 4.69 -7.53
CA THR A 115 11.93 3.31 -8.01
C THR A 115 10.67 2.60 -7.57
N ASN A 116 10.26 1.59 -8.34
CA ASN A 116 9.15 0.71 -7.98
C ASN A 116 9.26 0.13 -6.56
N SER A 117 10.47 -0.22 -6.09
CA SER A 117 10.66 -0.73 -4.74
C SER A 117 10.38 0.32 -3.67
N LYS A 118 10.73 1.59 -3.93
CA LYS A 118 10.41 2.71 -3.02
C LYS A 118 8.90 2.98 -3.01
N LEU A 119 8.25 2.95 -4.17
CA LEU A 119 6.80 3.09 -4.28
C LEU A 119 6.06 1.96 -3.56
N CYS A 120 6.48 0.70 -3.77
CA CYS A 120 5.92 -0.45 -3.06
C CYS A 120 6.07 -0.29 -1.54
N LYS A 121 7.24 0.17 -1.06
CA LYS A 121 7.45 0.43 0.37
C LYS A 121 6.52 1.52 0.89
N LEU A 122 6.34 2.60 0.13
CA LEU A 122 5.44 3.70 0.48
C LEU A 122 3.98 3.23 0.55
N GLY A 123 3.49 2.53 -0.47
CA GLY A 123 2.12 1.99 -0.49
C GLY A 123 1.87 0.96 0.62
N LYS A 124 2.84 0.09 0.89
CA LYS A 124 2.77 -0.87 2.01
C LYS A 124 2.71 -0.16 3.36
N ASN A 125 3.49 0.90 3.55
CA ASN A 125 3.46 1.69 4.78
C ASN A 125 2.11 2.38 4.99
N LEU A 126 1.54 2.97 3.93
CA LEU A 126 0.20 3.56 4.00
C LEU A 126 -0.83 2.48 4.36
N PHE A 127 -0.83 1.35 3.66
CA PHE A 127 -1.74 0.25 3.94
C PHE A 127 -1.68 -0.20 5.41
N ASN A 128 -0.48 -0.42 5.94
CA ASN A 128 -0.30 -0.81 7.34
C ASN A 128 -0.83 0.26 8.31
N LEU A 129 -0.62 1.53 8.01
CA LEU A 129 -1.16 2.63 8.79
C LEU A 129 -2.69 2.64 8.74
N SER A 130 -3.28 2.52 7.55
CA SER A 130 -4.74 2.50 7.34
C SER A 130 -5.40 1.32 8.06
N ILE A 131 -4.80 0.13 8.03
CA ILE A 131 -5.29 -1.02 8.81
C ILE A 131 -5.32 -0.70 10.30
N LYS A 132 -4.24 -0.14 10.85
CA LYS A 132 -4.19 0.26 12.26
C LYS A 132 -5.26 1.32 12.59
N GLN A 133 -5.39 2.34 11.74
CA GLN A 133 -6.40 3.40 11.91
C GLN A 133 -7.83 2.84 11.93
N VAL A 134 -8.14 1.91 11.03
CA VAL A 134 -9.46 1.29 11.00
C VAL A 134 -9.67 0.37 12.19
N PHE A 135 -8.68 -0.44 12.61
CA PHE A 135 -8.78 -1.26 13.82
C PHE A 135 -9.13 -0.41 15.05
N LEU A 136 -8.47 0.73 15.23
CA LEU A 136 -8.73 1.65 16.34
C LEU A 136 -10.13 2.29 16.29
N LYS A 137 -10.81 2.28 15.14
CA LYS A 137 -12.15 2.85 14.94
C LYS A 137 -13.29 1.82 14.99
N VAL A 138 -12.99 0.53 14.84
CA VAL A 138 -14.01 -0.52 14.69
C VAL A 138 -14.66 -0.88 16.03
N PHE A 139 -13.93 -0.77 17.14
CA PHE A 139 -14.47 -1.12 18.45
C PHE A 139 -15.33 0.03 19.00
N LYS A 140 -16.40 -0.33 19.71
CA LYS A 140 -17.39 0.63 20.24
C LYS A 140 -16.69 1.70 21.08
N LYS A 141 -17.12 2.95 20.86
CA LYS A 141 -16.61 4.11 21.59
C LYS A 141 -16.77 3.90 23.08
N THR A 142 -15.65 3.97 23.80
CA THR A 142 -15.61 3.96 25.25
C THR A 142 -15.46 5.38 25.79
N SER A 143 -15.83 5.59 27.05
CA SER A 143 -15.57 6.86 27.75
C SER A 143 -14.08 7.19 27.87
N THR A 144 -13.21 6.21 27.62
CA THR A 144 -11.75 6.32 27.61
C THR A 144 -11.15 6.58 26.23
N ASP A 145 -11.97 6.74 25.19
CA ASP A 145 -11.46 7.00 23.83
C ASP A 145 -10.74 8.33 23.75
N ILE A 146 -9.65 8.36 22.99
CA ILE A 146 -8.90 9.59 22.73
C ILE A 146 -9.12 9.95 21.26
N ASN A 147 -9.76 11.10 21.00
CA ASN A 147 -10.07 11.58 19.64
C ASN A 147 -10.84 10.56 18.77
N GLY A 148 -11.73 9.78 19.39
CA GLY A 148 -12.54 8.76 18.69
C GLY A 148 -11.75 7.51 18.26
N TYR A 149 -10.57 7.30 18.84
CA TYR A 149 -9.79 6.07 18.72
C TYR A 149 -9.79 5.32 20.04
N ASP A 150 -10.09 4.02 19.96
CA ASP A 150 -10.08 3.12 21.10
C ASP A 150 -8.73 2.40 21.19
N PHE A 151 -7.90 2.83 22.13
CA PHE A 151 -6.60 2.21 22.41
C PHE A 151 -6.70 0.96 23.30
N ASN A 152 -7.86 0.70 23.91
CA ASN A 152 -8.15 -0.50 24.71
C ASN A 152 -8.70 -1.65 23.84
N TYR A 153 -8.67 -1.50 22.51
CA TYR A 153 -9.20 -2.50 21.59
C TYR A 153 -8.62 -3.90 21.78
N PHE A 154 -7.36 -4.03 22.24
CA PHE A 154 -6.71 -5.32 22.53
C PHE A 154 -7.42 -6.17 23.58
N GLU A 155 -8.24 -5.56 24.44
CA GLU A 155 -9.09 -6.26 25.40
C GLU A 155 -10.42 -6.71 24.78
N LYS A 156 -10.88 -5.98 23.75
CA LYS A 156 -12.14 -6.21 23.05
C LYS A 156 -12.02 -7.18 21.88
N VAL A 157 -10.81 -7.40 21.35
CA VAL A 157 -10.59 -8.38 20.27
C VAL A 157 -10.10 -9.71 20.82
N ASN A 158 -10.62 -10.81 20.26
CA ASN A 158 -10.04 -12.11 20.49
C ASN A 158 -8.58 -12.11 20.01
N ARG A 159 -7.65 -12.06 20.97
CA ARG A 159 -6.20 -11.99 20.72
C ARG A 159 -5.71 -13.12 19.81
N LYS A 160 -6.37 -14.29 19.81
CA LYS A 160 -6.04 -15.40 18.91
C LYS A 160 -6.33 -15.07 17.44
N LEU A 161 -7.43 -14.37 17.14
CA LEU A 161 -7.80 -14.01 15.77
C LEU A 161 -6.83 -12.98 15.17
N ILE A 162 -6.49 -11.92 15.92
CA ILE A 162 -5.53 -10.91 15.44
C ILE A 162 -4.13 -11.51 15.31
N LYS A 163 -3.68 -12.30 16.30
CA LYS A 163 -2.31 -12.84 16.31
C LYS A 163 -2.05 -13.80 15.15
N ASN A 164 -3.09 -14.48 14.66
CA ASN A 164 -2.99 -15.44 13.55
C ASN A 164 -3.30 -14.82 12.18
N ALA A 165 -3.90 -13.62 12.14
CA ALA A 165 -4.24 -12.94 10.89
C ALA A 165 -3.00 -12.32 10.24
N SER A 166 -2.45 -12.99 9.23
CA SER A 166 -1.43 -12.39 8.37
C SER A 166 -2.07 -11.33 7.48
N LEU A 167 -1.76 -10.05 7.69
CA LEU A 167 -2.26 -8.94 6.85
C LEU A 167 -1.93 -9.14 5.36
N VAL A 168 -0.79 -9.79 5.10
CA VAL A 168 -0.38 -10.17 3.74
C VAL A 168 -1.36 -11.21 3.18
N HIS A 169 -1.71 -12.23 3.95
CA HIS A 169 -2.73 -13.19 3.53
C HIS A 169 -4.08 -12.53 3.26
N GLU A 170 -4.55 -11.64 4.14
CA GLU A 170 -5.84 -10.97 3.95
C GLU A 170 -5.85 -10.04 2.74
N LEU A 171 -4.73 -9.37 2.45
CA LEU A 171 -4.59 -8.63 1.19
C LEU A 171 -4.73 -9.55 -0.01
N ARG A 172 -4.13 -10.74 -0.01
CA ARG A 172 -4.28 -11.72 -1.12
C ARG A 172 -5.73 -12.15 -1.30
N VAL A 173 -6.43 -12.37 -0.20
CA VAL A 173 -7.86 -12.71 -0.21
C VAL A 173 -8.66 -11.56 -0.81
N PHE A 174 -8.41 -10.32 -0.39
CA PHE A 174 -9.04 -9.12 -0.93
C PHE A 174 -8.76 -8.95 -2.44
N LEU A 175 -7.51 -9.07 -2.88
CA LEU A 175 -7.16 -8.99 -4.31
C LEU A 175 -7.87 -10.09 -5.11
N LYS A 176 -8.02 -11.29 -4.53
CA LYS A 176 -8.78 -12.39 -5.15
C LYS A 176 -10.28 -12.09 -5.22
N SER A 177 -10.91 -11.59 -4.15
CA SER A 177 -12.36 -11.33 -4.09
C SER A 177 -12.77 -10.20 -5.04
N LYS A 178 -11.94 -9.16 -5.15
CA LYS A 178 -12.14 -8.04 -6.07
C LYS A 178 -11.77 -8.35 -7.52
N GLY A 179 -11.29 -9.55 -7.80
CA GLY A 179 -10.85 -9.93 -9.14
C GLY A 179 -9.56 -9.23 -9.60
N LEU A 180 -8.77 -8.63 -8.70
CA LEU A 180 -7.48 -7.98 -8.98
C LEU A 180 -6.31 -8.97 -9.10
N LYS A 181 -6.59 -10.24 -9.39
CA LYS A 181 -5.55 -11.21 -9.75
C LYS A 181 -4.93 -10.84 -11.10
N HIS A 182 -3.63 -11.13 -11.23
CA HIS A 182 -2.85 -10.92 -12.45
C HIS A 182 -2.79 -9.46 -12.90
N ILE A 183 -2.83 -8.53 -11.94
CA ILE A 183 -2.53 -7.13 -12.18
C ILE A 183 -1.06 -6.93 -12.56
N ALA A 184 -0.18 -7.77 -12.03
CA ALA A 184 1.23 -7.73 -12.38
C ALA A 184 1.49 -8.22 -13.81
N ARG A 185 2.33 -7.46 -14.51
CA ARG A 185 2.89 -7.82 -15.80
C ARG A 185 4.23 -8.50 -15.60
N VAL A 186 4.25 -9.81 -15.83
CA VAL A 186 5.48 -10.61 -15.81
C VAL A 186 5.95 -10.84 -17.25
N SER A 187 7.25 -10.74 -17.47
CA SER A 187 7.87 -10.94 -18.79
C SER A 187 7.87 -12.40 -19.24
N LEU A 188 7.81 -13.35 -18.30
CA LEU A 188 7.81 -14.78 -18.58
C LEU A 188 6.39 -15.29 -18.91
N PRO A 189 6.25 -16.34 -19.75
CA PRO A 189 4.98 -17.02 -19.98
C PRO A 189 4.39 -17.54 -18.66
N ARG A 190 3.06 -17.45 -18.53
CA ARG A 190 2.34 -17.81 -17.29
C ARG A 190 2.59 -19.24 -16.83
N GLN A 191 2.74 -20.17 -17.78
CA GLN A 191 2.99 -21.59 -17.50
C GLN A 191 4.33 -21.81 -16.79
N ASN A 192 5.26 -20.86 -16.89
CA ASN A 192 6.62 -20.96 -16.33
C ASN A 192 6.77 -20.24 -14.98
N ILE A 193 5.69 -19.64 -14.46
CA ILE A 193 5.72 -18.90 -13.19
C ILE A 193 4.81 -19.61 -12.19
N GLN A 194 5.39 -19.99 -11.05
CA GLN A 194 4.61 -20.58 -9.96
C GLN A 194 3.51 -19.62 -9.49
N ILE A 195 2.33 -20.16 -9.19
CA ILE A 195 1.16 -19.38 -8.73
C ILE A 195 1.53 -18.50 -7.52
N LYS A 196 2.32 -19.02 -6.59
CA LYS A 196 2.80 -18.29 -5.41
C LYS A 196 3.59 -17.03 -5.79
N THR A 197 4.47 -17.13 -6.79
CA THR A 197 5.27 -16.01 -7.31
C THR A 197 4.38 -14.95 -7.96
N HIS A 198 3.37 -15.36 -8.71
CA HIS A 198 2.39 -14.43 -9.30
C HIS A 198 1.65 -13.61 -8.24
N ILE A 199 1.22 -14.27 -7.16
CA ILE A 199 0.53 -13.59 -6.05
C ILE A 199 1.44 -12.53 -5.42
N VAL A 200 2.71 -12.86 -5.17
CA VAL A 200 3.69 -11.90 -4.62
C VAL A 200 3.91 -10.73 -5.58
N PHE A 201 3.92 -10.96 -6.90
CA PHE A 201 4.01 -9.88 -7.87
C PHE A 201 2.76 -9.00 -7.91
N ASP A 202 1.56 -9.58 -7.82
CA ASP A 202 0.32 -8.82 -7.76
C ASP A 202 0.28 -7.93 -6.52
N GLU A 203 0.73 -8.43 -5.35
CA GLU A 203 0.89 -7.63 -4.12
C GLU A 203 1.86 -6.47 -4.32
N TYR A 204 3.03 -6.77 -4.90
CA TYR A 204 4.06 -5.76 -5.15
C TYR A 204 3.53 -4.65 -6.05
N VAL A 205 2.88 -5.01 -7.15
CA VAL A 205 2.31 -4.07 -8.12
C VAL A 205 1.17 -3.27 -7.50
N PHE A 206 0.30 -3.90 -6.72
CA PHE A 206 -0.74 -3.21 -5.97
C PHE A 206 -0.14 -2.10 -5.10
N PHE A 207 0.87 -2.42 -4.28
CA PHE A 207 1.51 -1.42 -3.43
C PHE A 207 2.30 -0.37 -4.22
N SER A 208 2.94 -0.74 -5.32
CA SER A 208 3.64 0.22 -6.20
C SER A 208 2.66 1.23 -6.79
N ILE A 209 1.48 0.79 -7.25
CA ILE A 209 0.43 1.70 -7.74
C ILE A 209 -0.05 2.61 -6.61
N ILE A 210 -0.33 2.10 -5.42
CA ILE A 210 -0.72 2.97 -4.28
C ILE A 210 0.37 3.98 -3.94
N GLY A 211 1.64 3.55 -3.94
CA GLY A 211 2.79 4.43 -3.76
C GLY A 211 2.86 5.53 -4.83
N TYR A 212 2.57 5.19 -6.08
CA TYR A 212 2.47 6.15 -7.17
C TYR A 212 1.38 7.19 -6.90
N LEU A 213 0.18 6.75 -6.55
CA LEU A 213 -0.97 7.64 -6.29
C LEU A 213 -0.75 8.60 -5.13
N ILE A 214 -0.05 8.17 -4.09
CA ILE A 214 0.33 9.05 -2.98
C ILE A 214 1.15 10.25 -3.46
N LEU A 215 1.97 10.08 -4.50
CA LEU A 215 2.88 11.11 -5.01
C LEU A 215 2.28 11.93 -6.17
N THR A 216 1.31 11.39 -6.89
CA THR A 216 0.67 12.06 -8.02
C THR A 216 -0.68 12.69 -7.71
N ASP A 217 -1.38 12.23 -6.68
CA ASP A 217 -2.72 12.68 -6.34
C ASP A 217 -2.79 13.23 -4.91
N ASN A 218 -3.97 13.68 -4.50
CA ASN A 218 -4.23 14.16 -3.16
C ASN A 218 -4.08 13.01 -2.14
N PHE A 219 -3.10 13.14 -1.25
CA PHE A 219 -2.86 12.16 -0.18
C PHE A 219 -4.12 11.85 0.65
N HIS A 220 -4.96 12.84 0.94
CA HIS A 220 -6.19 12.64 1.71
C HIS A 220 -7.18 11.75 0.95
N SER A 221 -7.35 11.97 -0.35
CA SER A 221 -8.18 11.11 -1.21
C SER A 221 -7.68 9.67 -1.24
N VAL A 222 -6.37 9.47 -1.46
CA VAL A 222 -5.77 8.14 -1.49
C VAL A 222 -5.87 7.45 -0.14
N ASN A 223 -5.58 8.16 0.96
CA ASN A 223 -5.72 7.62 2.30
C ASN A 223 -7.19 7.28 2.64
N LYS A 224 -8.15 8.08 2.17
CA LYS A 224 -9.58 7.80 2.34
C LYS A 224 -9.95 6.53 1.58
N LEU A 225 -9.59 6.41 0.30
CA LEU A 225 -9.78 5.20 -0.50
C LEU A 225 -9.26 3.95 0.22
N ILE A 226 -7.99 3.96 0.64
CA ILE A 226 -7.38 2.80 1.29
C ILE A 226 -8.09 2.47 2.61
N ASN A 227 -8.45 3.46 3.41
CA ASN A 227 -9.18 3.24 4.64
C ASN A 227 -10.57 2.64 4.39
N GLU A 228 -11.31 3.14 3.39
CA GLU A 228 -12.72 2.83 3.22
C GLU A 228 -12.98 1.60 2.35
N GLU A 229 -12.27 1.42 1.23
CA GLU A 229 -12.46 0.30 0.31
C GLU A 229 -11.62 -0.92 0.68
N VAL A 230 -10.39 -0.71 1.15
CA VAL A 230 -9.43 -1.81 1.33
C VAL A 230 -9.39 -2.26 2.79
N SER A 231 -9.04 -1.34 3.70
CA SER A 231 -8.79 -1.67 5.10
C SER A 231 -10.05 -2.10 5.84
N LYS A 232 -11.19 -1.40 5.66
CA LYS A 232 -12.47 -1.80 6.27
C LYS A 232 -12.90 -3.20 5.83
N GLU A 233 -12.74 -3.54 4.56
CA GLU A 233 -13.13 -4.87 4.05
C GLU A 233 -12.23 -5.99 4.60
N ILE A 234 -10.92 -5.75 4.62
CA ILE A 234 -9.96 -6.69 5.24
C ILE A 234 -10.28 -6.89 6.71
N ILE A 235 -10.51 -5.82 7.47
CA ILE A 235 -10.78 -5.92 8.90
C ILE A 235 -12.12 -6.60 9.18
N ARG A 236 -13.16 -6.32 8.36
CA ARG A 236 -14.41 -7.08 8.43
C ARG A 236 -14.15 -8.57 8.24
N THR A 237 -13.32 -8.95 7.26
CA THR A 237 -12.96 -10.35 7.04
C THR A 237 -12.24 -10.96 8.24
N ILE A 238 -11.29 -10.24 8.85
CA ILE A 238 -10.57 -10.69 10.06
C ILE A 238 -11.54 -10.89 11.24
N ILE A 239 -12.47 -9.96 11.44
CA ILE A 239 -13.40 -9.99 12.59
C ILE A 239 -14.52 -11.02 12.38
N LEU A 240 -15.00 -11.19 11.15
CA LEU A 240 -16.10 -12.10 10.80
C LEU A 240 -15.66 -13.56 10.58
N LYS A 241 -14.36 -13.84 10.50
CA LYS A 241 -13.82 -15.21 10.58
C LYS A 241 -14.07 -15.77 12.00
N LYS A 242 -15.28 -16.25 12.22
CA LYS A 242 -15.67 -17.11 13.34
C LYS A 242 -15.57 -18.57 12.93
#